data_AF-A0A9E1T146-F1
#
_entry.id   AF-A0A9E1T146-F1
#
_cell.length_a   1.000
_cell.length_b   1.000
_cell.length_c   1.000
_cell.angle_alpha   90.00
_cell.angle_beta   90.00
_cell.angle_gamma   90.00
#
_symmetry.space_group_name_H-M   'P 1'
#
loop_
_entity.id
_entity.type
_entity.pdbx_description
1 polymer ?
#
loop_
_entity_poly.entity_id
_entity_poly.type
_entity_poly.pdbx_seq_one_letter_code
_entity_poly.pdbx_strand_id
1 'polypeptide(L)'
;EDIMTVLFFLDDVTLENGPLEVVPGSHNGPLYSLWHDGVFTGAVGSEIELANKGETVSCTGRAGSACLMHSKLLHGSSSNRTKFPRSLFIVSYTAEDAIPLTENPLPSDLEGMIVRGQKTGTVRCSSYSIELPEYPKEVSFFGQQDKVKNTFM
;
A
#
# COMPACT_ATOMS: atom_id res chain seq x y z
N GLU A 1 8.84 -0.40 12.07
CA GLU A 1 9.18 0.16 10.75
C GLU A 1 8.78 1.62 10.79
N ASP A 2 9.63 2.53 10.33
CA ASP A 2 9.32 3.97 10.34
C ASP A 2 9.09 4.42 8.90
N ILE A 3 7.98 3.94 8.34
CA ILE A 3 7.54 4.21 6.99
C ILE A 3 6.12 4.75 7.00
N MET A 4 5.88 5.75 6.18
CA MET A 4 4.59 6.38 6.01
C MET A 4 4.33 6.64 4.53
N THR A 5 3.18 6.19 4.05
CA THR A 5 2.66 6.52 2.72
C THR A 5 1.64 7.63 2.86
N VAL A 6 1.81 8.69 2.08
CA VAL A 6 0.89 9.83 2.00
C VAL A 6 0.20 9.81 0.65
N LEU A 7 -1.13 9.76 0.66
CA LEU A 7 -1.96 9.83 -0.53
C LEU A 7 -2.61 11.21 -0.56
N PHE A 8 -2.08 12.10 -1.39
CA PHE A 8 -2.65 13.41 -1.66
C PHE A 8 -3.79 13.29 -2.66
N PHE A 9 -4.92 13.88 -2.30
CA PHE A 9 -6.14 13.84 -3.12
C PHE A 9 -6.04 14.96 -4.16
N LEU A 10 -5.85 14.61 -5.43
CA LEU A 10 -5.82 15.59 -6.52
C LEU A 10 -7.25 16.00 -6.93
N ASP A 11 -8.19 15.08 -6.75
CA ASP A 11 -9.63 15.27 -6.94
C ASP A 11 -10.37 15.10 -5.60
N ASP A 12 -11.64 15.50 -5.54
CA ASP A 12 -12.51 15.12 -4.41
C ASP A 12 -12.63 13.59 -4.35
N VAL A 13 -12.36 13.00 -3.19
CA VAL A 13 -12.52 11.57 -2.92
C VAL A 13 -13.82 11.37 -2.17
N THR A 14 -14.77 10.70 -2.83
CA THR A 14 -16.12 10.44 -2.33
C THR A 14 -16.34 8.94 -2.25
N LEU A 15 -17.37 8.48 -1.53
CA LEU A 15 -17.74 7.05 -1.49
C LEU A 15 -18.04 6.46 -2.88
N GLU A 16 -18.46 7.29 -3.84
CA GLU A 16 -18.86 6.83 -5.17
C GLU A 16 -17.66 6.59 -6.09
N ASN A 17 -16.60 7.39 -5.97
CA ASN A 17 -15.41 7.24 -6.81
C ASN A 17 -14.35 6.28 -6.24
N GLY A 18 -14.77 5.45 -5.28
CA GLY A 18 -14.02 4.29 -4.79
C GLY A 18 -12.90 4.65 -3.83
N PRO A 19 -13.18 5.23 -2.64
CA PRO A 19 -12.18 5.72 -1.70
C PRO A 19 -11.22 4.62 -1.25
N LEU A 20 -10.04 5.04 -0.76
CA LEU A 20 -9.19 4.13 0.01
C LEU A 20 -9.99 3.67 1.24
N GLU A 21 -9.96 2.39 1.52
CA GLU A 21 -10.56 1.76 2.68
C GLU A 21 -9.46 1.20 3.55
N VAL A 22 -9.53 1.43 4.86
CA VAL A 22 -8.50 1.02 5.81
C VAL A 22 -9.11 0.36 7.03
N VAL A 23 -8.34 -0.49 7.72
CA VAL A 23 -8.71 -1.04 9.03
C VAL A 23 -7.84 -0.37 10.10
N PRO A 24 -8.35 0.61 10.85
CA PRO A 24 -7.56 1.34 11.83
C PRO A 24 -6.90 0.41 12.86
N GLY A 25 -5.64 0.68 13.21
CA GLY A 25 -4.90 -0.11 14.20
C GLY A 25 -4.28 -1.41 13.69
N SER A 26 -4.67 -1.93 12.53
CA SER A 26 -4.21 -3.23 12.02
C SER A 26 -2.70 -3.30 11.74
N HIS A 27 -2.04 -2.15 11.54
CA HIS A 27 -0.58 -2.05 11.37
C HIS A 27 0.22 -2.52 12.60
N ASN A 28 -0.41 -2.54 13.78
CA ASN A 28 0.16 -3.09 15.01
C ASN A 28 0.03 -4.62 15.11
N GLY A 29 -0.72 -5.24 14.19
CA GLY A 29 -0.90 -6.67 14.10
C GLY A 29 0.24 -7.38 13.33
N PRO A 30 0.03 -8.67 13.02
CA PRO A 30 0.97 -9.45 12.23
C PRO A 30 1.09 -8.91 10.79
N LEU A 31 2.16 -9.32 10.11
CA LEU A 31 2.23 -9.20 8.65
C LEU A 31 1.43 -10.33 8.04
N TYR A 32 0.41 -9.99 7.24
CA TYR A 32 -0.38 -10.97 6.50
C TYR A 32 0.30 -11.30 5.17
N SER A 33 0.27 -12.57 4.79
CA SER A 33 0.81 -13.00 3.50
C SER A 33 0.03 -12.38 2.35
N LEU A 34 0.74 -12.07 1.27
CA LEU A 34 0.18 -11.68 -0.02
C LEU A 34 0.33 -12.80 -1.06
N TRP A 35 0.81 -13.97 -0.64
CA TRP A 35 0.99 -15.16 -1.44
C TRP A 35 -0.16 -16.14 -1.20
N HIS A 36 -0.77 -16.64 -2.28
CA HIS A 36 -1.81 -17.67 -2.23
C HIS A 36 -1.37 -18.83 -3.10
N ASP A 37 -1.27 -20.03 -2.52
CA ASP A 37 -0.88 -21.27 -3.22
C ASP A 37 0.39 -21.14 -4.09
N GLY A 38 1.38 -20.39 -3.60
CA GLY A 38 2.66 -20.16 -4.29
C GLY A 38 2.62 -19.05 -5.37
N VAL A 39 1.50 -18.35 -5.51
CA VAL A 39 1.33 -17.21 -6.42
C VAL A 39 1.30 -15.91 -5.62
N PHE A 40 2.13 -14.94 -6.01
CA PHE A 40 2.06 -13.60 -5.42
C PHE A 40 0.87 -12.84 -6.00
N THR A 41 -0.07 -12.51 -5.13
CA THR A 41 -1.36 -11.92 -5.54
C THR A 41 -1.44 -10.44 -5.20
N GLY A 42 -0.63 -9.98 -4.25
CA GLY A 42 -0.71 -8.60 -3.74
C GLY A 42 -1.97 -8.34 -2.90
N ALA A 43 -2.70 -9.38 -2.49
CA ALA A 43 -3.87 -9.26 -1.63
C ALA A 43 -3.77 -10.21 -0.43
N VAL A 44 -4.31 -9.81 0.71
CA VAL A 44 -4.46 -10.71 1.87
C VAL A 44 -5.49 -11.80 1.58
N GLY A 45 -5.46 -12.88 2.35
CA GLY A 45 -6.44 -13.96 2.23
C GLY A 45 -7.87 -13.49 2.51
N SER A 46 -8.84 -14.12 1.86
CA SER A 46 -10.27 -13.78 1.96
C SER A 46 -10.81 -13.86 3.39
N GLU A 47 -10.26 -14.76 4.21
CA GLU A 47 -10.55 -14.94 5.62
C GLU A 47 -10.09 -13.74 6.45
N ILE A 48 -8.95 -13.13 6.11
CA ILE A 48 -8.45 -11.91 6.76
C ILE A 48 -9.31 -10.73 6.35
N GLU A 49 -9.64 -10.62 5.07
CA GLU A 49 -10.56 -9.58 4.58
C GLU A 49 -11.91 -9.66 5.30
N LEU A 50 -12.53 -10.84 5.33
CA LEU A 50 -13.86 -11.05 5.92
C LEU A 50 -13.85 -10.79 7.43
N ALA A 51 -12.80 -11.19 8.14
CA ALA A 51 -12.67 -10.98 9.58
C ALA A 51 -12.59 -9.49 9.96
N ASN A 52 -12.01 -8.65 9.08
CA ASN A 52 -11.78 -7.23 9.38
C ASN A 52 -12.79 -6.29 8.70
N LYS A 53 -13.66 -6.81 7.83
CA LYS A 53 -14.60 -6.01 7.01
C LYS A 53 -15.52 -5.08 7.83
N GLY A 54 -15.88 -5.49 9.04
CA GLY A 54 -16.74 -4.69 9.93
C GLY A 54 -16.04 -3.47 10.55
N GLU A 55 -14.71 -3.42 10.51
CA GLU A 55 -13.88 -2.36 11.11
C GLU A 55 -13.34 -1.39 10.05
N THR A 56 -13.69 -1.61 8.79
CA THR A 56 -13.22 -0.81 7.66
C THR A 56 -13.77 0.62 7.71
N VAL A 57 -12.88 1.59 7.47
CA VAL A 57 -13.18 3.02 7.35
C VAL A 57 -12.79 3.52 5.97
N SER A 58 -13.71 4.22 5.31
CA SER A 58 -13.43 4.87 4.02
C SER A 58 -12.79 6.25 4.22
N CYS A 59 -11.64 6.46 3.60
CA CYS A 59 -10.93 7.73 3.57
C CYS A 59 -11.48 8.63 2.46
N THR A 60 -12.36 9.56 2.83
CA THR A 60 -12.94 10.58 1.94
C THR A 60 -12.41 11.96 2.27
N GLY A 61 -12.47 12.90 1.32
CA GLY A 61 -11.95 14.25 1.50
C GLY A 61 -12.01 15.06 0.22
N ARG A 62 -11.85 16.38 0.34
CA ARG A 62 -11.79 17.27 -0.84
C ARG A 62 -10.41 17.22 -1.49
N ALA A 63 -10.32 17.64 -2.75
CA ALA A 63 -9.05 17.92 -3.40
C ALA A 63 -8.14 18.79 -2.49
N GLY A 64 -6.87 18.41 -2.40
CA GLY A 64 -5.88 18.97 -1.48
C GLY A 64 -5.84 18.32 -0.09
N SER A 65 -6.78 17.43 0.25
CA SER A 65 -6.68 16.61 1.46
C SER A 65 -5.60 15.54 1.32
N ALA A 66 -5.17 14.95 2.44
CA ALA A 66 -4.20 13.85 2.42
C ALA A 66 -4.60 12.75 3.41
N CYS A 67 -4.44 11.50 3.00
CA CYS A 67 -4.50 10.33 3.88
C CYS A 67 -3.07 9.85 4.16
N LEU A 68 -2.70 9.77 5.44
CA LEU A 68 -1.39 9.31 5.89
C LEU A 68 -1.57 7.93 6.51
N MET A 69 -0.86 6.93 6.00
CA MET A 69 -0.97 5.55 6.48
C MET A 69 0.39 4.89 6.64
N HIS A 70 0.48 3.97 7.59
CA HIS A 70 1.61 3.05 7.70
C HIS A 70 1.50 1.98 6.60
N SER A 71 2.62 1.50 6.05
CA SER A 71 2.63 0.50 4.96
C SER A 71 1.91 -0.81 5.31
N LYS A 72 2.07 -1.27 6.57
CA LYS A 72 1.38 -2.44 7.14
C LYS A 72 -0.13 -2.26 7.40
N LEU A 73 -0.68 -1.06 7.28
CA LEU A 73 -2.11 -0.86 7.52
C LEU A 73 -2.88 -1.71 6.50
N LEU A 74 -3.85 -2.49 6.96
CA LEU A 74 -4.72 -3.22 6.03
C LEU A 74 -5.50 -2.17 5.27
N HIS A 75 -5.37 -2.22 3.95
CA HIS A 75 -5.99 -1.25 3.08
C HIS A 75 -6.38 -1.87 1.74
N GLY A 76 -7.37 -1.26 1.11
CA GLY A 76 -7.85 -1.58 -0.22
C GLY A 76 -8.51 -0.34 -0.83
N SER A 77 -9.09 -0.47 -2.01
CA SER A 77 -9.97 0.56 -2.57
C SER A 77 -11.26 -0.08 -3.01
N SER A 78 -12.38 0.56 -2.73
CA SER A 78 -13.65 0.17 -3.32
C SER A 78 -13.67 0.54 -4.81
N SER A 79 -14.57 -0.09 -5.56
CA SER A 79 -14.68 0.13 -7.00
C SER A 79 -15.13 1.57 -7.31
N ASN A 80 -14.44 2.24 -8.23
CA ASN A 80 -14.88 3.52 -8.75
C ASN A 80 -16.12 3.31 -9.64
N ARG A 81 -17.26 3.83 -9.21
CA ARG A 81 -18.55 3.71 -9.91
C ARG A 81 -18.90 4.94 -10.76
N THR A 82 -17.99 5.91 -10.84
CA THR A 82 -18.17 7.12 -11.64
C THR A 82 -17.61 6.94 -13.05
N LYS A 83 -17.84 7.94 -13.92
CA LYS A 83 -17.29 7.98 -15.29
C LYS A 83 -15.88 8.56 -15.36
N PHE A 84 -15.37 9.09 -14.25
CA PHE A 84 -14.10 9.84 -14.22
C PHE A 84 -13.09 9.10 -13.35
N PRO A 85 -11.78 9.18 -13.68
CA PRO A 85 -10.75 8.66 -12.81
C PRO A 85 -10.75 9.40 -11.46
N ARG A 86 -10.28 8.72 -10.42
CA ARG A 86 -9.93 9.33 -9.14
C ARG A 86 -8.42 9.40 -9.06
N SER A 87 -7.85 10.60 -9.10
CA SER A 87 -6.41 10.79 -9.18
C SER A 87 -5.82 11.05 -7.79
N LEU A 88 -4.74 10.33 -7.47
CA LEU A 88 -3.99 10.47 -6.23
C LEU A 88 -2.52 10.71 -6.56
N PHE A 89 -1.87 11.59 -5.79
CA PHE A 89 -0.42 11.70 -5.79
C PHE A 89 0.11 11.01 -4.52
N ILE A 90 0.90 9.95 -4.71
CA ILE A 90 1.33 9.09 -3.60
C ILE A 90 2.83 9.28 -3.38
N VAL A 91 3.20 9.55 -2.12
CA VAL A 91 4.60 9.69 -1.70
C VAL A 91 4.84 8.81 -0.48
N SER A 92 5.88 7.99 -0.53
CA SER A 92 6.35 7.22 0.61
C SER A 92 7.54 7.90 1.27
N TYR A 93 7.50 8.04 2.58
CA TYR A 93 8.57 8.55 3.41
C TYR A 93 9.08 7.42 4.31
N THR A 94 10.39 7.31 4.44
CA THR A 94 11.04 6.38 5.37
C THR A 94 12.03 7.15 6.24
N ALA A 95 12.30 6.63 7.43
CA ALA A 95 13.48 7.04 8.18
C ALA A 95 14.75 6.78 7.34
N GLU A 96 15.75 7.66 7.44
CA GLU A 96 16.98 7.56 6.63
C GLU A 96 17.76 6.26 6.89
N ASP A 97 17.65 5.71 8.10
CA ASP A 97 18.29 4.47 8.52
C ASP A 97 17.48 3.21 8.15
N ALA A 98 16.32 3.37 7.50
CA ALA A 98 15.44 2.29 7.04
C ALA A 98 15.62 2.07 5.54
N ILE A 99 16.40 1.04 5.18
CA ILE A 99 16.80 0.74 3.80
C ILE A 99 15.84 -0.29 3.18
N PRO A 100 15.42 -0.13 1.91
CA PRO A 100 14.59 -1.11 1.22
C PRO A 100 15.30 -2.46 1.11
N LEU A 101 14.55 -3.53 1.32
CA LEU A 101 15.05 -4.91 1.20
C LEU A 101 14.97 -5.46 -0.24
N THR A 102 14.18 -4.82 -1.09
CA THR A 102 14.00 -5.17 -2.51
C THR A 102 14.04 -3.91 -3.36
N GLU A 103 14.29 -4.08 -4.65
CA GLU A 103 14.21 -3.00 -5.62
C GLU A 103 12.80 -2.41 -5.72
N ASN A 104 12.72 -1.10 -5.90
CA ASN A 104 11.48 -0.39 -6.16
C ASN A 104 11.05 -0.65 -7.62
N PRO A 105 9.85 -1.20 -7.87
CA PRO A 105 9.38 -1.49 -9.23
C PRO A 105 9.08 -0.26 -10.08
N LEU A 106 8.97 0.92 -9.45
CA LEU A 106 8.77 2.21 -10.09
C LEU A 106 9.87 3.17 -9.61
N PRO A 107 11.12 3.01 -10.10
CA PRO A 107 12.24 3.81 -9.64
C PRO A 107 12.02 5.30 -9.94
N SER A 108 12.54 6.15 -9.05
CA SER A 108 12.44 7.60 -9.16
C SER A 108 13.79 8.23 -8.85
N ASP A 109 14.14 9.31 -9.55
CA ASP A 109 15.33 10.12 -9.24
C ASP A 109 15.25 10.78 -7.84
N LEU A 110 14.06 10.79 -7.23
CA LEU A 110 13.82 11.30 -5.88
C LEU A 110 14.02 10.22 -4.79
N GLU A 111 14.25 8.97 -5.16
CA GLU A 111 14.42 7.87 -4.21
C GLU A 111 15.63 8.12 -3.29
N GLY A 112 15.41 8.02 -1.98
CA GLY A 112 16.44 8.30 -0.97
C GLY A 112 16.79 9.79 -0.78
N MET A 113 16.04 10.72 -1.40
CA MET A 113 16.18 12.15 -1.14
C MET A 113 15.89 12.47 0.33
N ILE A 114 16.83 13.12 1.01
CA ILE A 114 16.63 13.58 2.39
C ILE A 114 15.79 14.86 2.37
N VAL A 115 14.51 14.73 2.72
CA VAL A 115 13.59 15.87 2.83
C VAL A 115 13.71 16.62 4.16
N ARG A 116 14.23 15.95 5.20
CA ARG A 116 14.50 16.53 6.53
C ARG A 116 15.57 15.72 7.27
N GLY A 117 16.51 16.42 7.92
CA GLY A 117 17.60 15.79 8.65
C GLY A 117 18.86 15.68 7.79
N GLN A 118 19.70 14.69 8.10
CA GLN A 118 20.97 14.43 7.41
C GLN A 118 21.24 12.93 7.36
N LYS A 119 22.07 12.50 6.40
CA LYS A 119 22.50 11.10 6.33
C LYS A 119 23.34 10.72 7.55
N THR A 120 23.03 9.60 8.17
CA THR A 120 23.76 9.10 9.34
C THR A 120 24.90 8.17 8.95
N GLY A 121 24.79 7.51 7.80
CA GLY A 121 25.71 6.44 7.39
C GLY A 121 25.53 5.15 8.19
N THR A 122 24.42 5.01 8.91
CA THR A 122 24.07 3.81 9.68
C THR A 122 22.77 3.21 9.17
N VAL A 123 22.65 1.89 9.26
CA VAL A 123 21.42 1.16 8.93
C VAL A 123 20.89 0.55 10.21
N ARG A 124 19.60 0.74 10.46
CA ARG A 124 18.92 0.10 11.59
C ARG A 124 18.48 -1.30 11.20
N CYS A 125 18.84 -2.28 12.03
CA CYS A 125 18.38 -3.65 11.90
C CYS A 125 17.32 -3.96 12.96
N SER A 126 16.29 -4.70 12.58
CA SER A 126 15.29 -5.22 13.52
C SER A 126 15.05 -6.71 13.29
N SER A 127 14.67 -7.43 14.34
CA SER A 127 14.51 -8.88 14.31
C SER A 127 13.11 -9.26 13.83
N TYR A 128 12.93 -9.37 12.51
CA TYR A 128 11.70 -9.89 11.90
C TYR A 128 11.99 -10.58 10.56
N SER A 129 11.04 -11.38 10.10
CA SER A 129 11.08 -12.04 8.80
C SER A 129 9.90 -11.57 7.97
N ILE A 130 10.12 -11.43 6.66
CA ILE A 130 9.08 -11.11 5.68
C ILE A 130 9.17 -12.05 4.50
N GLU A 131 8.03 -12.33 3.88
CA GLU A 131 8.00 -12.92 2.55
C GLU A 131 8.38 -11.84 1.54
N LEU A 132 9.34 -12.14 0.66
CA LEU A 132 9.70 -11.20 -0.40
C LEU A 132 8.54 -11.07 -1.40
N PRO A 133 8.22 -9.87 -1.90
CA PRO A 133 7.25 -9.70 -2.96
C PRO A 133 7.77 -10.25 -4.30
N GLU A 134 6.87 -10.64 -5.20
CA GLU A 134 7.23 -10.89 -6.60
C GLU A 134 7.45 -9.54 -7.30
N TYR A 135 8.63 -9.33 -7.89
CA TYR A 135 8.87 -8.14 -8.71
C TYR A 135 7.90 -8.11 -9.89
N PRO A 136 7.06 -7.06 -10.03
CA PRO A 136 6.02 -7.01 -11.04
C PRO A 136 6.63 -6.98 -12.44
N LYS A 137 6.04 -7.77 -13.36
CA LYS A 137 6.42 -7.80 -14.78
C LYS A 137 5.58 -6.85 -15.63
N GLU A 138 4.49 -6.33 -15.07
CA GLU A 138 3.54 -5.44 -15.72
C GLU A 138 3.45 -4.12 -14.95
N VAL A 139 3.09 -3.05 -15.65
CA VAL A 139 3.00 -1.69 -15.07
C VAL A 139 1.79 -1.56 -14.13
N SER A 140 0.75 -2.37 -14.34
CA SER A 140 -0.48 -2.33 -13.54
C SER A 140 -0.48 -3.40 -12.46
N PHE A 141 -0.62 -2.97 -11.20
CA PHE A 141 -0.83 -3.86 -10.06
C PHE A 141 -2.08 -4.74 -10.21
N PHE A 142 -3.12 -4.23 -10.89
CA PHE A 142 -4.35 -5.00 -11.15
C PHE A 142 -4.10 -6.23 -12.03
N GLY A 143 -3.14 -6.17 -12.97
CA GLY A 143 -2.77 -7.32 -13.78
C GLY A 143 -2.18 -8.46 -12.94
N GLN A 144 -1.45 -8.12 -11.87
CA GLN A 144 -0.90 -9.09 -10.93
C GLN A 144 -1.99 -9.74 -10.07
N GLN A 145 -2.99 -8.96 -9.64
CA GLN A 145 -4.17 -9.46 -8.90
C GLN A 145 -5.08 -10.35 -9.77
N ASP A 146 -5.19 -10.09 -11.07
CA ASP A 146 -6.03 -10.87 -11.98
C ASP A 146 -5.49 -12.29 -12.23
N LYS A 147 -4.21 -12.58 -11.96
CA LYS A 147 -3.62 -13.93 -12.07
C LYS A 147 -4.38 -14.96 -11.23
N VAL A 148 -4.96 -14.55 -10.10
CA VAL A 148 -5.72 -15.41 -9.18
C VAL A 148 -7.08 -15.82 -9.75
N LYS A 149 -7.73 -14.93 -10.52
CA LYS A 149 -9.07 -15.21 -11.08
C LYS A 149 -9.07 -16.35 -12.09
N ASN A 150 -7.93 -16.60 -12.73
CA ASN A 150 -7.78 -17.65 -13.74
C ASN A 150 -7.33 -19.01 -13.20
N THR A 151 -7.07 -19.14 -11.89
CA THR A 151 -6.67 -20.42 -11.28
C THR A 151 -7.87 -21.22 -10.76
N PHE A 152 -9.05 -20.58 -10.65
CA PHE A 152 -10.29 -21.18 -10.15
C PHE A 152 -11.43 -21.23 -11.20
N MET A 153 -11.09 -21.18 -12.50
CA MET A 153 -12.01 -21.54 -13.59
C MET A 153 -11.67 -22.91 -14.18
#